data_AF-A0A173KVW4-F1
#
_entry.id   AF-A0A173KVW4-F1
#
_cell.length_a   1.000
_cell.length_b   1.000
_cell.length_c   1.000
_cell.angle_alpha   90.00
_cell.angle_beta   90.00
_cell.angle_gamma   90.00
#
_symmetry.space_group_name_H-M   'P 1'
#
loop_
_entity.id
_entity.type
_entity.pdbx_description
1 polymer ?
#
loop_
_entity_poly.entity_id
_entity_poly.type
_entity_poly.pdbx_seq_one_letter_code
_entity_poly.pdbx_strand_id
1 'polypeptide(L)'
;MEQRDAAHTPRTSSSHPLQIAFVPTRDNGGRIGITFCPGKKQHDALTGAWDRDLRVDLDAIQASGAAAIVSLIEPSEFQSLGVDRLGEEVRARHMDWFHLPIADVSIPGPLFEQEWTTIGANLRSRLRQGFDIVVHCKGGLGRAGMIAACLLVELGTEPKAAIGQVRMARPGAIETHEQLTYVQQKVAVAEASPAQTLAATRDRGRGALIGLAVGDALGTTLEFARRDSYPVLIDMIGGGPFGLKPGEWTDDTSMALALADSLISCNGIDEADLMKRFVAWRDEGAYSSNGHCFDIGMTVSAALAHWERTGNPIAGSTDPSTAGNGSLMRLAPIALRYHDDTPSLAETAARQSRVTHGAPEAVDACVIYARMIAIAICGSSLDDVLSIHTDSVTGKIAHIVGGSWRGKPRRDIRASGYVAHSLEAALWCIGRTGNFAEAVLTAANLGEDADTTAAITGQLAGALYGENGIPEAWRNRIVGYERIGAMADQLLSR
;
A
#
# COMPACT_ATOMS: atom_id res chain seq x y z
N MET A 1 -38.94 39.38 29.86
CA MET A 1 -37.73 38.75 30.42
C MET A 1 -38.17 37.42 30.98
N GLU A 2 -38.28 36.41 30.11
CA GLU A 2 -38.75 35.07 30.48
C GLU A 2 -38.30 34.09 29.38
N GLN A 3 -37.78 32.94 29.83
CA GLN A 3 -37.25 31.80 29.06
C GLN A 3 -35.85 31.97 28.41
N ARG A 4 -34.83 32.14 29.26
CA ARG A 4 -33.54 31.46 29.05
C ARG A 4 -33.43 30.36 30.12
N ASP A 5 -32.77 29.26 29.76
CA ASP A 5 -32.52 28.05 30.56
C ASP A 5 -33.52 26.89 30.42
N ALA A 6 -33.58 26.33 29.21
CA ALA A 6 -33.50 24.88 29.10
C ALA A 6 -32.10 24.55 28.57
N ALA A 7 -31.16 24.31 29.48
CA ALA A 7 -29.83 23.81 29.15
C ALA A 7 -29.99 22.48 28.41
N HIS A 8 -30.03 22.53 27.07
CA HIS A 8 -30.07 21.33 26.26
C HIS A 8 -28.76 20.59 26.47
N THR A 9 -28.84 19.40 27.05
CA THR A 9 -27.69 18.50 27.21
C THR A 9 -26.97 18.39 25.86
N PRO A 10 -25.65 18.64 25.82
CA PRO A 10 -24.92 18.62 24.56
C PRO A 10 -25.00 17.24 23.91
N ARG A 11 -25.08 17.23 22.58
CA ARG A 11 -25.07 16.00 21.79
C ARG A 11 -23.68 15.38 21.82
N THR A 12 -23.62 14.13 22.20
CA THR A 12 -22.38 13.33 22.36
C THR A 12 -22.26 12.25 21.30
N SER A 13 -21.10 11.62 21.18
CA SER A 13 -20.90 10.48 20.26
C SER A 13 -21.79 9.27 20.60
N SER A 14 -22.22 9.12 21.86
CA SER A 14 -23.15 8.04 22.26
C SER A 14 -24.62 8.39 22.02
N SER A 15 -25.03 9.61 22.36
CA SER A 15 -26.43 10.03 22.18
C SER A 15 -26.78 10.29 20.71
N HIS A 16 -25.81 10.73 19.92
CA HIS A 16 -25.94 11.04 18.50
C HIS A 16 -24.72 10.47 17.75
N PRO A 17 -24.72 9.16 17.44
CA PRO A 17 -23.62 8.51 16.73
C PRO A 17 -23.24 9.24 15.44
N LEU A 18 -21.94 9.25 15.13
CA LEU A 18 -21.41 9.94 13.94
C LEU A 18 -22.10 9.41 12.68
N GLN A 19 -22.67 10.31 11.89
CA GLN A 19 -23.29 9.97 10.62
C GLN A 19 -22.31 10.27 9.48
N ILE A 20 -22.04 9.28 8.65
CA ILE A 20 -21.18 9.41 7.46
C ILE A 20 -22.05 9.17 6.23
N ALA A 21 -22.26 10.22 5.44
CA ALA A 21 -23.02 10.13 4.20
C ALA A 21 -22.08 9.67 3.07
N PHE A 22 -22.19 8.41 2.66
CA PHE A 22 -21.35 7.86 1.60
C PHE A 22 -21.97 8.10 0.22
N VAL A 23 -21.12 8.53 -0.72
CA VAL A 23 -21.43 8.64 -2.15
C VAL A 23 -20.55 7.66 -2.93
N PRO A 24 -21.13 6.73 -3.72
CA PRO A 24 -20.33 5.83 -4.55
C PRO A 24 -19.65 6.59 -5.69
N THR A 25 -18.47 6.13 -6.11
CA THR A 25 -17.72 6.78 -7.21
C THR A 25 -17.89 6.09 -8.56
N ARG A 26 -17.69 4.77 -8.61
CA ARG A 26 -17.86 3.89 -9.78
C ARG A 26 -18.16 2.45 -9.33
N ASP A 27 -18.54 1.59 -10.27
CA ASP A 27 -18.64 0.16 -10.01
C ASP A 27 -17.27 -0.40 -9.56
N ASN A 28 -17.27 -1.18 -8.48
CA ASN A 28 -16.06 -1.69 -7.80
C ASN A 28 -15.07 -0.60 -7.31
N GLY A 29 -15.48 0.68 -7.32
CA GLY A 29 -14.73 1.79 -6.75
C GLY A 29 -15.09 2.05 -5.29
N GLY A 30 -14.22 2.78 -4.60
CA GLY A 30 -14.44 3.23 -3.24
C GLY A 30 -15.53 4.30 -3.16
N ARG A 31 -15.95 4.61 -1.94
CA ARG A 31 -16.98 5.60 -1.64
C ARG A 31 -16.37 6.81 -0.96
N ILE A 32 -16.96 7.97 -1.19
CA ILE A 32 -16.58 9.22 -0.51
C ILE A 32 -17.58 9.45 0.62
N GLY A 33 -17.12 9.29 1.85
CA GLY A 33 -17.89 9.60 3.06
C GLY A 33 -17.83 11.09 3.39
N ILE A 34 -18.97 11.69 3.68
CA ILE A 34 -19.08 13.10 4.08
C ILE A 34 -19.60 13.17 5.50
N THR A 35 -18.86 13.85 6.38
CA THR A 35 -19.28 14.03 7.77
C THR A 35 -18.84 15.38 8.33
N PHE A 36 -19.40 15.76 9.48
CA PHE A 36 -18.91 16.92 10.24
C PHE A 36 -17.64 16.55 11.00
N CYS A 37 -16.94 17.53 11.56
CA CYS A 37 -15.67 17.29 12.25
C CYS A 37 -15.80 16.25 13.38
N PRO A 38 -15.12 15.09 13.30
CA PRO A 38 -15.17 14.07 14.34
C PRO A 38 -14.60 14.63 15.64
N GLY A 39 -15.20 14.27 16.78
CA GLY A 39 -14.78 14.75 18.10
C GLY A 39 -15.10 16.20 18.41
N LYS A 40 -15.83 16.90 17.53
CA LYS A 40 -16.08 18.33 17.73
C LYS A 40 -16.78 18.65 19.06
N LYS A 41 -16.27 19.68 19.73
CA LYS A 41 -16.88 20.32 20.90
C LYS A 41 -17.29 21.72 20.50
N GLN A 42 -18.59 22.01 20.50
CA GLN A 42 -19.12 23.28 20.04
C GLN A 42 -20.44 23.58 20.74
N HIS A 43 -20.44 24.52 21.69
CA HIS A 43 -21.60 24.83 22.53
C HIS A 43 -22.66 25.70 21.83
N ASP A 44 -22.26 26.46 20.82
CA ASP A 44 -23.06 27.51 20.16
C ASP A 44 -23.45 27.15 18.71
N ALA A 45 -23.38 25.88 18.33
CA ALA A 45 -23.70 25.49 16.96
C ALA A 45 -25.19 25.71 16.65
N LEU A 46 -25.51 26.14 15.43
CA LEU A 46 -26.89 26.31 14.95
C LEU A 46 -27.74 25.02 15.06
N THR A 47 -27.08 23.87 15.07
CA THR A 47 -27.71 22.55 15.19
C THR A 47 -27.93 22.09 16.64
N GLY A 48 -27.54 22.91 17.62
CA GLY A 48 -27.49 22.57 19.05
C GLY A 48 -26.07 22.29 19.54
N ALA A 49 -25.87 22.34 20.87
CA ALA A 49 -24.56 22.12 21.49
C ALA A 49 -24.02 20.70 21.24
N TRP A 50 -22.71 20.58 21.04
CA TRP A 50 -21.96 19.34 20.82
C TRP A 50 -20.85 19.18 21.85
N ASP A 51 -20.70 17.98 22.38
CA ASP A 51 -19.56 17.55 23.21
C ASP A 51 -19.23 16.10 22.83
N ARG A 52 -18.51 15.95 21.71
CA ARG A 52 -18.23 14.64 21.13
C ARG A 52 -16.88 14.12 21.58
N ASP A 53 -16.75 12.80 21.52
CA ASP A 53 -15.48 12.12 21.78
C ASP A 53 -14.79 11.80 20.44
N LEU A 54 -13.57 12.32 20.29
CA LEU A 54 -12.78 12.15 19.09
C LEU A 54 -12.48 10.68 18.80
N ARG A 55 -12.15 9.88 19.82
CA ARG A 55 -11.78 8.48 19.65
C ARG A 55 -12.97 7.65 19.21
N VAL A 56 -14.13 7.83 19.86
CA VAL A 56 -15.36 7.12 19.48
C VAL A 56 -15.77 7.43 18.04
N ASP A 57 -15.66 8.70 17.63
CA ASP A 57 -15.97 9.10 16.26
C ASP A 57 -14.99 8.52 15.24
N LEU A 58 -13.69 8.52 15.55
CA LEU A 58 -12.68 7.93 14.68
C LEU A 58 -12.77 6.39 14.61
N ASP A 59 -13.17 5.73 15.71
CA ASP A 59 -13.48 4.29 15.72
C ASP A 59 -14.66 3.99 14.79
N ALA A 60 -15.68 4.84 14.77
CA ALA A 60 -16.81 4.71 13.85
C ALA A 60 -16.39 4.89 12.38
N ILE A 61 -15.48 5.85 12.10
CA ILE A 61 -14.92 6.03 10.75
C ILE A 61 -14.08 4.81 10.34
N GLN A 62 -13.20 4.31 11.22
CA GLN A 62 -12.42 3.12 10.94
C GLN A 62 -13.31 1.90 10.70
N ALA A 63 -14.35 1.73 11.53
CA ALA A 63 -15.31 0.63 11.40
C ALA A 63 -16.10 0.65 10.07
N SER A 64 -16.27 1.84 9.48
CA SER A 64 -16.90 2.00 8.16
C SER A 64 -16.04 1.48 7.00
N GLY A 65 -14.75 1.22 7.23
CA GLY A 65 -13.80 0.75 6.21
C GLY A 65 -12.99 1.86 5.54
N ALA A 66 -13.07 3.11 6.02
CA ALA A 66 -12.32 4.22 5.46
C ALA A 66 -10.81 3.99 5.57
N ALA A 67 -10.10 4.17 4.45
CA ALA A 67 -8.64 4.11 4.39
C ALA A 67 -7.99 5.46 4.69
N ALA A 68 -8.71 6.57 4.48
CA ALA A 68 -8.18 7.93 4.64
C ALA A 68 -9.22 8.90 5.20
N ILE A 69 -8.73 9.95 5.87
CA ILE A 69 -9.51 11.11 6.28
C ILE A 69 -8.89 12.39 5.73
N VAL A 70 -9.71 13.22 5.10
CA VAL A 70 -9.36 14.55 4.62
C VAL A 70 -10.01 15.59 5.52
N SER A 71 -9.19 16.36 6.23
CA SER A 71 -9.60 17.47 7.08
C SER A 71 -9.51 18.78 6.31
N LEU A 72 -10.64 19.46 6.14
CA LEU A 72 -10.71 20.76 5.44
C LEU A 72 -10.77 21.97 6.38
N ILE A 73 -10.71 21.73 7.69
CA ILE A 73 -10.76 22.80 8.69
C ILE A 73 -9.41 23.52 8.81
N GLU A 74 -9.45 24.80 9.14
CA GLU A 74 -8.27 25.62 9.36
C GLU A 74 -7.56 25.25 10.68
N PRO A 75 -6.24 25.52 10.83
CA PRO A 75 -5.51 25.27 12.07
C PRO A 75 -6.20 25.82 13.34
N SER A 76 -6.77 27.03 13.27
CA SER A 76 -7.50 27.65 14.39
C SER A 76 -8.80 26.91 14.76
N GLU A 77 -9.42 26.23 13.78
CA GLU A 77 -10.64 25.47 14.02
C GLU A 77 -10.37 24.22 14.86
N PHE A 78 -9.18 23.59 14.77
CA PHE A 78 -8.83 22.42 15.61
C PHE A 78 -8.91 22.76 17.10
N GLN A 79 -8.31 23.89 17.50
CA GLN A 79 -8.35 24.38 18.88
C GLN A 79 -9.78 24.71 19.30
N SER A 80 -10.51 25.46 18.45
CA SER A 80 -11.88 25.88 18.77
C SER A 80 -12.86 24.71 18.92
N LEU A 81 -12.60 23.60 18.23
CA LEU A 81 -13.42 22.38 18.25
C LEU A 81 -12.89 21.33 19.23
N GLY A 82 -11.76 21.58 19.90
CA GLY A 82 -11.16 20.66 20.87
C GLY A 82 -10.60 19.36 20.27
N VAL A 83 -10.05 19.42 19.06
CA VAL A 83 -9.60 18.26 18.26
C VAL A 83 -8.15 18.36 17.81
N ASP A 84 -7.28 19.03 18.57
CA ASP A 84 -5.87 19.27 18.24
C ASP A 84 -5.09 17.99 17.87
N ARG A 85 -5.50 16.85 18.44
CA ARG A 85 -4.86 15.55 18.23
C ARG A 85 -5.48 14.71 17.12
N LEU A 86 -6.38 15.27 16.30
CA LEU A 86 -7.09 14.54 15.25
C LEU A 86 -6.13 13.78 14.35
N GLY A 87 -5.10 14.43 13.80
CA GLY A 87 -4.16 13.77 12.90
C GLY A 87 -3.36 12.63 13.55
N GLU A 88 -3.02 12.73 14.83
CA GLU A 88 -2.35 11.66 15.58
C GLU A 88 -3.29 10.47 15.79
N GLU A 89 -4.52 10.74 16.22
CA GLU A 89 -5.52 9.72 16.53
C GLU A 89 -6.04 9.00 15.27
N VAL A 90 -6.03 9.67 14.11
CA VAL A 90 -6.31 9.03 12.80
C VAL A 90 -5.20 8.04 12.43
N ARG A 91 -3.93 8.46 12.53
CA ARG A 91 -2.78 7.58 12.23
C ARG A 91 -2.65 6.42 13.20
N ALA A 92 -2.97 6.63 14.48
CA ALA A 92 -3.02 5.57 15.49
C ALA A 92 -4.03 4.45 15.15
N ARG A 93 -4.97 4.70 14.24
CA ARG A 93 -5.95 3.74 13.71
C ARG A 93 -5.57 3.19 12.32
N HIS A 94 -4.35 3.42 11.86
CA HIS A 94 -3.86 3.02 10.55
C HIS A 94 -4.71 3.53 9.36
N MET A 95 -5.31 4.70 9.55
CA MET A 95 -5.90 5.50 8.47
C MET A 95 -4.95 6.65 8.12
N ASP A 96 -4.89 7.02 6.85
CA ASP A 96 -4.10 8.18 6.46
C ASP A 96 -4.84 9.48 6.73
N TRP A 97 -4.08 10.51 7.08
CA TRP A 97 -4.62 11.82 7.38
C TRP A 97 -4.04 12.87 6.45
N PHE A 98 -4.93 13.55 5.73
CA PHE A 98 -4.60 14.67 4.85
C PHE A 98 -5.23 15.95 5.39
N HIS A 99 -4.42 16.97 5.64
CA HIS A 99 -4.89 18.28 6.07
C HIS A 99 -4.81 19.28 4.92
N LEU A 100 -5.98 19.69 4.43
CA LEU A 100 -6.14 20.56 3.26
C LEU A 100 -7.08 21.72 3.63
N PRO A 101 -6.60 22.72 4.39
CA PRO A 101 -7.46 23.76 4.94
C PRO A 101 -8.11 24.60 3.85
N ILE A 102 -9.42 24.82 4.00
CA ILE A 102 -10.21 25.75 3.20
C ILE A 102 -10.91 26.69 4.17
N ALA A 103 -10.77 28.00 3.97
CA ALA A 103 -11.44 29.01 4.77
C ALA A 103 -12.96 28.75 4.81
N ASP A 104 -13.60 29.00 5.95
CA ASP A 104 -15.01 28.67 6.11
C ASP A 104 -15.87 29.36 5.04
N VAL A 105 -16.93 28.67 4.60
CA VAL A 105 -17.83 29.05 3.49
C VAL A 105 -17.17 29.39 2.13
N SER A 106 -15.85 29.24 1.99
CA SER A 106 -15.08 29.66 0.83
C SER A 106 -14.77 28.49 -0.12
N ILE A 107 -14.04 28.79 -1.20
CA ILE A 107 -13.44 27.83 -2.13
C ILE A 107 -11.95 27.62 -1.83
N PRO A 108 -11.30 26.60 -2.42
CA PRO A 108 -9.88 26.35 -2.23
C PRO A 108 -8.99 27.52 -2.68
N GLY A 109 -7.93 27.78 -1.91
CA GLY A 109 -6.91 28.78 -2.24
C GLY A 109 -5.68 28.18 -2.94
N PRO A 110 -4.67 29.01 -3.28
CA PRO A 110 -3.49 28.56 -4.04
C PRO A 110 -2.70 27.43 -3.39
N LEU A 111 -2.53 27.48 -2.06
CA LEU A 111 -1.83 26.41 -1.32
C LEU A 111 -2.58 25.08 -1.42
N PHE A 112 -3.91 25.10 -1.34
CA PHE A 112 -4.70 23.89 -1.54
C PHE A 112 -4.47 23.33 -2.93
N GLU A 113 -4.55 24.16 -3.98
CA GLU A 113 -4.44 23.67 -5.37
C GLU A 113 -3.04 23.10 -5.65
N GLN A 114 -2.00 23.66 -5.03
CA GLN A 114 -0.65 23.09 -5.07
C GLN A 114 -0.61 21.68 -4.45
N GLU A 115 -1.09 21.53 -3.21
CA GLU A 115 -1.12 20.25 -2.49
C GLU A 115 -2.06 19.22 -3.15
N TRP A 116 -3.14 19.67 -3.78
CA TRP A 116 -4.13 18.83 -4.45
C TRP A 116 -3.56 18.07 -5.65
N THR A 117 -2.48 18.56 -6.25
CA THR A 117 -1.79 17.84 -7.34
C THR A 117 -1.31 16.47 -6.86
N THR A 118 -0.76 16.38 -5.65
CA THR A 118 -0.26 15.14 -5.06
C THR A 118 -1.35 14.43 -4.24
N ILE A 119 -1.98 15.12 -3.29
CA ILE A 119 -2.98 14.51 -2.40
C ILE A 119 -4.22 14.10 -3.19
N GLY A 120 -4.70 14.94 -4.10
CA GLY A 120 -5.85 14.58 -4.95
C GLY A 120 -5.55 13.36 -5.81
N ALA A 121 -4.33 13.23 -6.36
CA ALA A 121 -3.94 12.05 -7.12
C ALA A 121 -3.96 10.78 -6.25
N ASN A 122 -3.44 10.87 -5.03
CA ASN A 122 -3.47 9.80 -4.03
C ASN A 122 -4.92 9.38 -3.69
N LEU A 123 -5.81 10.34 -3.38
CA LEU A 123 -7.21 10.07 -3.08
C LEU A 123 -7.96 9.42 -4.25
N ARG A 124 -7.76 9.91 -5.48
CA ARG A 124 -8.37 9.32 -6.69
C ARG A 124 -7.88 7.90 -6.91
N SER A 125 -6.58 7.64 -6.70
CA SER A 125 -6.00 6.30 -6.82
C SER A 125 -6.65 5.31 -5.86
N ARG A 126 -6.79 5.66 -4.58
CA ARG A 126 -7.47 4.83 -3.57
C ARG A 126 -8.93 4.52 -3.94
N LEU A 127 -9.66 5.54 -4.39
CA LEU A 127 -11.04 5.40 -4.83
C LEU A 127 -11.14 4.48 -6.06
N ARG A 128 -10.20 4.55 -7.02
CA ARG A 128 -10.14 3.60 -8.14
C ARG A 128 -9.93 2.17 -7.68
N GLN A 129 -9.11 1.96 -6.65
CA GLN A 129 -8.81 0.63 -6.09
C GLN A 129 -9.84 0.10 -5.07
N GLY A 130 -10.99 0.76 -4.93
CA GLY A 130 -12.08 0.27 -4.08
C GLY A 130 -12.03 0.75 -2.63
N PHE A 131 -11.10 1.64 -2.27
CA PHE A 131 -10.96 2.11 -0.89
C PHE A 131 -11.77 3.37 -0.60
N ASP A 132 -12.52 3.31 0.50
CA ASP A 132 -13.30 4.43 0.97
C ASP A 132 -12.41 5.52 1.56
N ILE A 133 -12.81 6.77 1.41
CA ILE A 133 -12.22 7.92 2.10
C ILE A 133 -13.32 8.70 2.82
N VAL A 134 -12.96 9.45 3.85
CA VAL A 134 -13.88 10.37 4.52
C VAL A 134 -13.37 11.79 4.41
N VAL A 135 -14.23 12.71 3.97
CA VAL A 135 -13.96 14.14 3.89
C VAL A 135 -14.81 14.85 4.94
N HIS A 136 -14.19 15.71 5.75
CA HIS A 136 -14.90 16.52 6.72
C HIS A 136 -14.48 17.99 6.70
N CYS A 137 -15.39 18.83 7.15
CA CYS A 137 -15.14 20.21 7.56
C CYS A 137 -15.83 20.44 8.91
N LYS A 138 -16.06 21.70 9.33
CA LYS A 138 -16.76 21.98 10.59
C LYS A 138 -18.17 21.38 10.64
N GLY A 139 -18.99 21.64 9.63
CA GLY A 139 -20.39 21.17 9.54
C GLY A 139 -20.63 19.95 8.64
N GLY A 140 -19.66 19.59 7.80
CA GLY A 140 -19.81 18.50 6.82
C GLY A 140 -20.85 18.79 5.74
N LEU A 141 -20.95 20.05 5.29
CA LEU A 141 -21.91 20.51 4.27
C LEU A 141 -21.21 21.19 3.09
N GLY A 142 -20.76 22.44 3.24
CA GLY A 142 -20.17 23.24 2.16
C GLY A 142 -18.83 22.71 1.68
N ARG A 143 -17.76 22.95 2.43
CA ARG A 143 -16.38 22.55 2.08
C ARG A 143 -16.26 21.05 1.79
N ALA A 144 -16.79 20.21 2.69
CA ALA A 144 -16.71 18.75 2.53
C ALA A 144 -17.53 18.23 1.34
N GLY A 145 -18.75 18.74 1.14
CA GLY A 145 -19.58 18.37 -0.01
C GLY A 145 -18.99 18.84 -1.34
N MET A 146 -18.40 20.03 -1.37
CA MET A 146 -17.69 20.56 -2.54
C MET A 146 -16.53 19.66 -2.94
N ILE A 147 -15.63 19.31 -2.01
CA ILE A 147 -14.48 18.46 -2.33
C ILE A 147 -14.91 17.04 -2.71
N ALA A 148 -15.95 16.48 -2.07
CA ALA A 148 -16.52 15.21 -2.48
C ALA A 148 -17.05 15.26 -3.93
N ALA A 149 -17.74 16.33 -4.32
CA ALA A 149 -18.19 16.51 -5.69
C ALA A 149 -17.03 16.72 -6.68
N CYS A 150 -15.99 17.47 -6.30
CA CYS A 150 -14.77 17.62 -7.12
C CYS A 150 -14.14 16.25 -7.41
N LEU A 151 -13.98 15.40 -6.40
CA LEU A 151 -13.42 14.05 -6.59
C LEU A 151 -14.29 13.18 -7.52
N LEU A 152 -15.63 13.24 -7.40
CA LEU A 152 -16.52 12.54 -8.34
C LEU A 152 -16.32 13.03 -9.78
N VAL A 153 -16.17 14.34 -9.97
CA VAL A 153 -15.92 14.93 -11.29
C VAL A 153 -14.58 14.49 -11.85
N GLU A 154 -13.53 14.55 -11.04
CA GLU A 154 -12.20 14.12 -11.43
C GLU A 154 -12.13 12.61 -11.72
N LEU A 155 -13.03 11.81 -11.14
CA LEU A 155 -13.19 10.38 -11.45
C LEU A 155 -14.10 10.10 -12.65
N GLY A 156 -14.62 11.15 -13.32
CA GLY A 156 -15.37 11.03 -14.58
C GLY A 156 -16.88 11.26 -14.49
N THR A 157 -17.41 11.62 -13.32
CA THR A 157 -18.84 11.98 -13.18
C THR A 157 -19.09 13.39 -13.72
N GLU A 158 -20.14 13.58 -14.52
CA GLU A 158 -20.53 14.92 -14.96
C GLU A 158 -20.79 15.87 -13.76
N PRO A 159 -20.30 17.13 -13.76
CA PRO A 159 -20.40 18.03 -12.60
C PRO A 159 -21.80 18.18 -12.03
N LYS A 160 -22.82 18.32 -12.89
CA LYS A 160 -24.22 18.42 -12.45
C LYS A 160 -24.69 17.14 -11.74
N ALA A 161 -24.28 15.97 -12.24
CA ALA A 161 -24.60 14.69 -11.63
C ALA A 161 -23.86 14.52 -10.29
N ALA A 162 -22.58 14.87 -10.21
CA ALA A 162 -21.79 14.82 -8.98
C ALA A 162 -22.41 15.69 -7.87
N ILE A 163 -22.78 16.94 -8.18
CA ILE A 163 -23.49 17.84 -7.25
C ILE A 163 -24.81 17.20 -6.78
N GLY A 164 -25.58 16.59 -7.70
CA GLY A 164 -26.83 15.92 -7.40
C GLY A 164 -26.65 14.73 -6.45
N GLN A 165 -25.67 13.86 -6.71
CA GLN A 165 -25.36 12.71 -5.88
C GLN A 165 -24.94 13.12 -4.46
N VAL A 166 -24.06 14.11 -4.35
CA VAL A 166 -23.62 14.64 -3.05
C VAL A 166 -24.79 15.23 -2.26
N ARG A 167 -25.67 16.03 -2.90
CA ARG A 167 -26.84 16.61 -2.23
C ARG A 167 -27.90 15.58 -1.86
N MET A 168 -28.01 14.49 -2.62
CA MET A 168 -28.89 13.38 -2.30
C MET A 168 -28.41 12.65 -1.04
N ALA A 169 -27.10 12.39 -0.91
CA ALA A 169 -26.53 11.77 0.28
C ALA A 169 -26.46 12.73 1.48
N ARG A 170 -26.21 14.02 1.23
CA ARG A 170 -26.04 15.06 2.23
C ARG A 170 -26.85 16.32 1.84
N PRO A 171 -28.14 16.39 2.20
CA PRO A 171 -28.99 17.54 1.88
C PRO A 171 -28.39 18.86 2.38
N GLY A 172 -28.39 19.87 1.51
CA GLY A 172 -27.80 21.19 1.80
C GLY A 172 -26.28 21.29 1.58
N ALA A 173 -25.61 20.21 1.14
CA ALA A 173 -24.20 20.27 0.77
C ALA A 173 -23.94 21.18 -0.45
N ILE A 174 -22.73 21.75 -0.50
CA ILE A 174 -22.30 22.77 -1.48
C ILE A 174 -23.18 24.02 -1.30
N GLU A 175 -22.79 24.83 -0.31
CA GLU A 175 -23.65 25.85 0.32
C GLU A 175 -23.64 27.18 -0.43
N THR A 176 -22.52 27.55 -1.04
CA THR A 176 -22.38 28.86 -1.71
C THR A 176 -22.38 28.76 -3.22
N HIS A 177 -22.71 29.87 -3.89
CA HIS A 177 -22.64 29.95 -5.35
C HIS A 177 -21.21 29.71 -5.86
N GLU A 178 -20.21 30.27 -5.19
CA GLU A 178 -18.79 30.11 -5.54
C GLU A 178 -18.34 28.65 -5.48
N GLN A 179 -18.75 27.89 -4.45
CA GLN A 179 -18.47 26.45 -4.35
C GLN A 179 -19.12 25.67 -5.51
N LEU A 180 -20.34 26.05 -5.89
CA LEU A 180 -21.06 25.47 -7.02
C LEU A 180 -20.31 25.69 -8.33
N THR A 181 -19.88 26.93 -8.58
CA THR A 181 -19.07 27.30 -9.76
C THR A 181 -17.73 26.57 -9.76
N TYR A 182 -17.08 26.45 -8.61
CA TYR A 182 -15.81 25.74 -8.48
C TYR A 182 -15.93 24.27 -8.88
N VAL A 183 -16.97 23.57 -8.43
CA VAL A 183 -17.22 22.17 -8.85
C VAL A 183 -17.52 22.08 -10.35
N GLN A 184 -18.29 23.03 -10.89
CA GLN A 184 -18.64 23.07 -12.33
C GLN A 184 -17.43 23.29 -13.25
N GLN A 185 -16.34 23.86 -12.73
CA GLN A 185 -15.10 24.07 -13.48
C GLN A 185 -14.14 22.88 -13.43
N LYS A 186 -14.37 21.89 -12.55
CA LYS A 186 -13.54 20.68 -12.51
C LYS A 186 -13.81 19.80 -13.74
N VAL A 187 -12.82 19.02 -14.10
CA VAL A 187 -12.84 18.10 -15.24
C VAL A 187 -12.35 16.73 -14.81
N ALA A 188 -12.67 15.70 -15.59
CA ALA A 188 -12.13 14.37 -15.38
C ALA A 188 -10.60 14.37 -15.45
N VAL A 189 -9.97 13.64 -14.53
CA VAL A 189 -8.52 13.48 -14.44
C VAL A 189 -8.19 12.02 -14.69
N ALA A 190 -7.60 11.74 -15.86
CA ALA A 190 -7.09 10.43 -16.18
C ALA A 190 -5.99 10.00 -15.19
N GLU A 191 -5.84 8.70 -14.99
CA GLU A 191 -4.67 8.19 -14.29
C GLU A 191 -3.42 8.42 -15.15
N ALA A 192 -2.35 8.94 -14.54
CA ALA A 192 -1.12 9.20 -15.25
C ALA A 192 -0.39 7.89 -15.54
N SER A 193 -0.02 7.66 -16.80
CA SER A 193 0.92 6.60 -17.17
C SER A 193 2.35 7.08 -16.89
N PRO A 194 3.19 6.27 -16.21
CA PRO A 194 4.60 6.59 -16.01
C PRO A 194 5.36 6.78 -17.34
N ALA A 195 6.41 7.60 -17.33
CA ALA A 195 7.25 7.81 -18.50
C ALA A 195 7.93 6.50 -18.94
N GLN A 196 7.98 6.23 -20.25
CA GLN A 196 8.53 4.99 -20.82
C GLN A 196 9.95 5.14 -21.38
N THR A 197 10.67 6.19 -20.96
CA THR A 197 12.07 6.38 -21.37
C THR A 197 12.97 5.32 -20.73
N LEU A 198 14.12 5.01 -21.35
CA LEU A 198 15.09 4.07 -20.78
C LEU A 198 15.52 4.45 -19.36
N ALA A 199 15.69 5.75 -19.07
CA ALA A 199 16.03 6.23 -17.74
C ALA A 199 14.90 5.95 -16.73
N ALA A 200 13.64 6.13 -17.12
CA ALA A 200 12.49 5.86 -16.25
C ALA A 200 12.25 4.36 -16.05
N THR A 201 12.45 3.54 -17.09
CA THR A 201 12.44 2.07 -16.97
C THR A 201 13.54 1.58 -16.03
N ARG A 202 14.76 2.15 -16.14
CA ARG A 202 15.87 1.85 -15.23
C ARG A 202 15.56 2.24 -13.79
N ASP A 203 15.01 3.44 -13.58
CA ASP A 203 14.59 3.92 -12.25
C ASP A 203 13.56 2.99 -11.60
N ARG A 204 12.56 2.51 -12.36
CA ARG A 204 11.58 1.52 -11.88
C ARG A 204 12.18 0.14 -11.64
N GLY A 205 13.06 -0.35 -12.51
CA GLY A 205 13.74 -1.62 -12.32
C GLY A 205 14.65 -1.62 -11.08
N ARG A 206 15.47 -0.57 -10.90
CA ARG A 206 16.25 -0.36 -9.67
C ARG A 206 15.33 -0.24 -8.46
N GLY A 207 14.26 0.53 -8.59
CA GLY A 207 13.23 0.68 -7.57
C GLY A 207 12.67 -0.65 -7.09
N ALA A 208 12.38 -1.60 -7.98
CA ALA A 208 11.85 -2.90 -7.59
C ALA A 208 12.82 -3.74 -6.74
N LEU A 209 14.10 -3.82 -7.13
CA LEU A 209 15.07 -4.63 -6.39
C LEU A 209 15.55 -3.95 -5.10
N ILE A 210 15.73 -2.62 -5.12
CA ILE A 210 16.05 -1.84 -3.91
C ILE A 210 14.83 -1.82 -2.97
N GLY A 211 13.63 -1.69 -3.53
CA GLY A 211 12.38 -1.66 -2.80
C GLY A 211 12.12 -2.95 -2.02
N LEU A 212 12.47 -4.10 -2.60
CA LEU A 212 12.52 -5.40 -1.90
C LEU A 212 13.36 -5.29 -0.63
N ALA A 213 14.62 -4.86 -0.75
CA ALA A 213 15.55 -4.75 0.38
C ALA A 213 15.12 -3.72 1.43
N VAL A 214 14.48 -2.63 1.00
CA VAL A 214 13.88 -1.64 1.90
C VAL A 214 12.68 -2.20 2.65
N GLY A 215 11.84 -2.98 1.96
CA GLY A 215 10.69 -3.65 2.56
C GLY A 215 11.11 -4.64 3.64
N ASP A 216 12.00 -5.55 3.27
CA ASP A 216 12.63 -6.54 4.15
C ASP A 216 13.22 -5.86 5.42
N ALA A 217 14.16 -4.92 5.25
CA ALA A 217 14.83 -4.25 6.37
C ALA A 217 13.89 -3.41 7.28
N LEU A 218 12.75 -2.95 6.75
CA LEU A 218 11.71 -2.30 7.55
C LEU A 218 10.87 -3.33 8.31
N GLY A 219 10.38 -4.35 7.59
CA GLY A 219 9.43 -5.33 8.10
C GLY A 219 10.00 -6.23 9.17
N THR A 220 11.29 -6.58 9.11
CA THR A 220 11.96 -7.43 10.12
C THR A 220 11.84 -6.87 11.55
N THR A 221 11.70 -5.54 11.69
CA THR A 221 11.42 -4.88 12.98
C THR A 221 10.20 -5.45 13.70
N LEU A 222 9.16 -5.85 12.95
CA LEU A 222 7.86 -6.33 13.45
C LEU A 222 7.59 -7.80 13.12
N GLU A 223 8.60 -8.51 12.66
CA GLU A 223 8.52 -9.92 12.34
C GLU A 223 8.16 -10.75 13.58
N PHE A 224 7.23 -11.69 13.39
CA PHE A 224 6.57 -12.49 14.43
C PHE A 224 5.79 -11.70 15.49
N ALA A 225 5.75 -10.37 15.41
CA ALA A 225 4.96 -9.56 16.30
C ALA A 225 3.47 -9.77 16.01
N ARG A 226 2.68 -9.83 17.08
CA ARG A 226 1.22 -9.76 16.93
C ARG A 226 0.89 -8.38 16.35
N ARG A 227 -0.03 -8.34 15.39
CA ARG A 227 -0.55 -7.09 14.84
C ARG A 227 -0.91 -6.08 15.95
N ASP A 228 -0.49 -4.84 15.74
CA ASP A 228 -0.72 -3.68 16.61
C ASP A 228 -0.22 -3.86 18.07
N SER A 229 0.69 -4.81 18.32
CA SER A 229 1.34 -4.98 19.64
C SER A 229 2.58 -4.10 19.85
N TYR A 230 3.04 -3.42 18.80
CA TYR A 230 4.14 -2.48 18.80
C TYR A 230 3.62 -1.09 18.42
N PRO A 231 4.23 0.03 18.89
CA PRO A 231 3.92 1.36 18.36
C PRO A 231 3.99 1.38 16.82
N VAL A 232 3.20 2.24 16.17
CA VAL A 232 3.20 2.32 14.71
C VAL A 232 4.62 2.58 14.20
N LEU A 233 5.15 1.66 13.39
CA LEU A 233 6.46 1.79 12.77
C LEU A 233 6.37 2.89 11.70
N ILE A 234 7.28 3.86 11.78
CA ILE A 234 7.32 5.03 10.87
C ILE A 234 8.68 5.22 10.18
N ASP A 235 9.71 4.48 10.61
CA ASP A 235 11.07 4.61 10.08
C ASP A 235 11.83 3.27 10.19
N MET A 236 12.96 3.17 9.48
CA MET A 236 13.85 2.02 9.47
C MET A 236 14.75 2.05 10.70
N ILE A 237 14.38 1.32 11.74
CA ILE A 237 15.04 1.34 13.05
C ILE A 237 15.80 0.04 13.39
N GLY A 238 15.72 -0.99 12.56
CA GLY A 238 16.29 -2.31 12.85
C GLY A 238 15.61 -2.98 14.05
N GLY A 239 16.35 -3.78 14.81
CA GLY A 239 15.82 -4.56 15.92
C GLY A 239 15.25 -5.89 15.44
N GLY A 240 13.96 -6.12 15.67
CA GLY A 240 13.31 -7.38 15.33
C GLY A 240 13.82 -8.58 16.15
N PRO A 241 13.41 -9.81 15.79
CA PRO A 241 13.82 -11.03 16.47
C PRO A 241 15.33 -11.30 16.39
N PHE A 242 16.02 -10.74 15.40
CA PHE A 242 17.45 -10.97 15.15
C PHE A 242 18.36 -9.85 15.66
N GLY A 243 17.80 -8.76 16.23
CA GLY A 243 18.60 -7.65 16.76
C GLY A 243 19.41 -6.91 15.69
N LEU A 244 18.84 -6.76 14.50
CA LEU A 244 19.48 -6.16 13.33
C LEU A 244 19.75 -4.67 13.51
N LYS A 245 20.77 -4.17 12.82
CA LYS A 245 20.99 -2.72 12.69
C LYS A 245 20.02 -2.13 11.66
N PRO A 246 19.70 -0.83 11.75
CA PRO A 246 18.96 -0.15 10.70
C PRO A 246 19.57 -0.40 9.31
N GLY A 247 18.77 -0.95 8.39
CA GLY A 247 19.17 -1.21 6.99
C GLY A 247 19.80 -2.58 6.72
N GLU A 248 20.01 -3.40 7.74
CA GLU A 248 20.27 -4.84 7.57
C GLU A 248 18.94 -5.54 7.22
N TRP A 249 18.99 -6.41 6.20
CA TRP A 249 17.89 -7.19 5.64
C TRP A 249 18.14 -8.70 5.83
N THR A 250 17.11 -9.53 5.64
CA THR A 250 17.02 -10.95 6.02
C THR A 250 17.23 -11.91 4.84
N ASP A 251 16.62 -13.09 4.88
CA ASP A 251 16.69 -14.09 3.84
C ASP A 251 15.97 -13.65 2.55
N ASP A 252 14.93 -12.81 2.61
CA ASP A 252 14.23 -12.29 1.42
C ASP A 252 15.21 -11.70 0.41
N THR A 253 16.01 -10.73 0.87
CA THR A 253 17.01 -10.04 0.05
C THR A 253 18.21 -10.93 -0.24
N SER A 254 18.64 -11.77 0.72
CA SER A 254 19.75 -12.71 0.50
C SER A 254 19.46 -13.63 -0.69
N MET A 255 18.26 -14.23 -0.71
CA MET A 255 17.83 -15.13 -1.77
C MET A 255 17.58 -14.38 -3.09
N ALA A 256 17.10 -13.13 -3.05
CA ALA A 256 16.97 -12.29 -4.24
C ALA A 256 18.32 -11.97 -4.88
N LEU A 257 19.34 -11.68 -4.07
CA LEU A 257 20.70 -11.43 -4.55
C LEU A 257 21.34 -12.69 -5.13
N ALA A 258 21.19 -13.84 -4.49
CA ALA A 258 21.64 -15.11 -5.05
C ALA A 258 20.97 -15.42 -6.40
N LEU A 259 19.67 -15.13 -6.53
CA LEU A 259 18.94 -15.28 -7.79
C LEU A 259 19.44 -14.33 -8.87
N ALA A 260 19.60 -13.05 -8.54
CA ALA A 260 20.12 -12.05 -9.46
C ALA A 260 21.52 -12.42 -9.98
N ASP A 261 22.41 -12.85 -9.08
CA ASP A 261 23.77 -13.22 -9.45
C ASP A 261 23.81 -14.49 -10.34
N SER A 262 22.96 -15.48 -10.05
CA SER A 262 22.80 -16.66 -10.91
C SER A 262 22.32 -16.29 -12.32
N LEU A 263 21.27 -15.46 -12.42
CA LEU A 263 20.73 -15.00 -13.70
C LEU A 263 21.77 -14.24 -14.54
N ILE A 264 22.57 -13.39 -13.90
CA ILE A 264 23.64 -12.63 -14.56
C ILE A 264 24.74 -13.59 -15.02
N SER A 265 25.22 -14.46 -14.13
CA SER A 265 26.35 -15.35 -14.39
C SER A 265 26.05 -16.42 -15.44
N CYS A 266 24.84 -17.00 -15.40
CA CYS A 266 24.43 -18.08 -16.29
C CYS A 266 23.69 -17.59 -17.54
N ASN A 267 23.49 -16.27 -17.68
CA ASN A 267 22.71 -15.67 -18.75
C ASN A 267 21.29 -16.26 -18.88
N GLY A 268 20.63 -16.48 -17.75
CA GLY A 268 19.33 -17.14 -17.65
C GLY A 268 19.22 -18.00 -16.40
N ILE A 269 18.06 -18.65 -16.22
CA ILE A 269 17.85 -19.53 -15.07
C ILE A 269 18.58 -20.87 -15.26
N ASP A 270 19.52 -21.13 -14.37
CA ASP A 270 20.14 -22.42 -14.13
C ASP A 270 19.78 -22.83 -12.70
N GLU A 271 18.84 -23.77 -12.57
CA GLU A 271 18.35 -24.17 -11.26
C GLU A 271 19.44 -24.80 -10.41
N ALA A 272 20.42 -25.51 -10.98
CA ALA A 272 21.49 -26.11 -10.19
C ALA A 272 22.45 -25.03 -9.67
N ASP A 273 22.79 -24.03 -10.48
CA ASP A 273 23.61 -22.88 -10.04
C ASP A 273 22.91 -22.06 -8.95
N LEU A 274 21.62 -21.75 -9.13
CA LEU A 274 20.82 -21.01 -8.15
C LEU A 274 20.85 -21.69 -6.78
N MET A 275 20.60 -22.99 -6.80
CA MET A 275 20.56 -23.82 -5.62
C MET A 275 21.95 -23.77 -4.94
N LYS A 276 23.08 -23.78 -5.71
CA LYS A 276 24.46 -23.71 -5.16
C LYS A 276 24.67 -22.42 -4.39
N ARG A 277 24.13 -21.32 -4.90
CA ARG A 277 24.20 -20.01 -4.24
C ARG A 277 23.36 -19.95 -2.98
N PHE A 278 22.21 -20.63 -2.95
CA PHE A 278 21.44 -20.78 -1.71
C PHE A 278 22.16 -21.62 -0.66
N VAL A 279 22.87 -22.69 -1.06
CA VAL A 279 23.73 -23.45 -0.14
C VAL A 279 24.90 -22.60 0.36
N ALA A 280 25.58 -21.85 -0.53
CA ALA A 280 26.65 -20.94 -0.14
C ALA A 280 26.16 -19.84 0.82
N TRP A 281 24.95 -19.31 0.60
CA TRP A 281 24.32 -18.42 1.57
C TRP A 281 24.13 -19.10 2.92
N ARG A 282 23.46 -20.27 2.94
CA ARG A 282 23.16 -21.02 4.16
C ARG A 282 24.42 -21.36 4.97
N ASP A 283 25.48 -21.83 4.32
CA ASP A 283 26.63 -22.42 4.98
C ASP A 283 27.79 -21.43 5.21
N GLU A 284 27.92 -20.43 4.33
CA GLU A 284 29.06 -19.49 4.33
C GLU A 284 28.64 -18.05 4.62
N GLY A 285 27.33 -17.76 4.72
CA GLY A 285 26.83 -16.38 4.85
C GLY A 285 26.99 -15.56 3.57
N ALA A 286 27.20 -16.22 2.43
CA ALA A 286 27.25 -15.53 1.14
C ALA A 286 25.94 -14.76 0.91
N TYR A 287 26.01 -13.56 0.35
CA TYR A 287 24.84 -12.70 0.16
C TYR A 287 24.11 -12.26 1.43
N SER A 288 24.61 -12.50 2.65
CA SER A 288 23.98 -11.97 3.87
C SER A 288 24.33 -10.50 4.10
N SER A 289 23.40 -9.75 4.70
CA SER A 289 23.62 -8.36 5.11
C SER A 289 24.70 -8.22 6.19
N ASN A 290 24.87 -9.22 7.05
CA ASN A 290 25.76 -9.20 8.22
C ASN A 290 26.79 -10.35 8.24
N GLY A 291 27.00 -11.02 7.10
CA GLY A 291 28.04 -12.03 6.91
C GLY A 291 27.76 -13.45 7.43
N HIS A 292 26.53 -13.76 7.86
CA HIS A 292 26.12 -15.12 8.20
C HIS A 292 24.65 -15.38 7.82
N CYS A 293 24.26 -16.63 7.60
CA CYS A 293 22.86 -16.98 7.38
C CYS A 293 22.06 -16.91 8.68
N PHE A 294 20.89 -16.31 8.61
CA PHE A 294 19.84 -16.34 9.63
C PHE A 294 18.49 -16.32 8.92
N ASP A 295 17.43 -16.62 9.68
CA ASP A 295 16.05 -16.58 9.21
C ASP A 295 15.68 -17.50 8.03
N ILE A 296 16.45 -18.55 7.79
CA ILE A 296 16.12 -19.50 6.72
C ILE A 296 14.82 -20.27 7.02
N GLY A 297 13.82 -20.10 6.15
CA GLY A 297 12.56 -20.84 6.24
C GLY A 297 12.70 -22.36 6.17
N MET A 298 11.81 -23.09 6.85
CA MET A 298 11.82 -24.56 6.90
C MET A 298 11.66 -25.22 5.53
N THR A 299 10.81 -24.66 4.66
CA THR A 299 10.60 -25.17 3.29
C THR A 299 11.87 -25.03 2.44
N VAL A 300 12.58 -23.90 2.58
CA VAL A 300 13.87 -23.68 1.91
C VAL A 300 14.91 -24.67 2.43
N SER A 301 15.05 -24.78 3.75
CA SER A 301 15.98 -25.73 4.38
C SER A 301 15.74 -27.17 3.92
N ALA A 302 14.48 -27.62 3.85
CA ALA A 302 14.13 -28.95 3.36
C ALA A 302 14.46 -29.16 1.88
N ALA A 303 14.24 -28.14 1.04
CA ALA A 303 14.57 -28.20 -0.39
C ALA A 303 16.09 -28.26 -0.62
N LEU A 304 16.88 -27.47 0.13
CA LEU A 304 18.34 -27.52 0.05
C LEU A 304 18.87 -28.90 0.47
N ALA A 305 18.38 -29.45 1.59
CA ALA A 305 18.76 -30.80 2.04
C ALA A 305 18.33 -31.90 1.05
N HIS A 306 17.16 -31.77 0.42
CA HIS A 306 16.72 -32.69 -0.64
C HIS A 306 17.67 -32.63 -1.83
N TRP A 307 18.06 -31.43 -2.24
CA TRP A 307 18.98 -31.25 -3.35
C TRP A 307 20.37 -31.83 -3.04
N GLU A 308 20.98 -31.51 -1.91
CA GLU A 308 22.30 -32.02 -1.53
C GLU A 308 22.35 -33.56 -1.50
N ARG A 309 21.24 -34.19 -1.11
CA ARG A 309 21.10 -35.65 -1.09
C ARG A 309 20.90 -36.27 -2.48
N THR A 310 20.26 -35.57 -3.42
CA THR A 310 19.78 -36.17 -4.68
C THR A 310 20.44 -35.63 -5.95
N GLY A 311 21.02 -34.44 -5.89
CA GLY A 311 21.44 -33.67 -7.05
C GLY A 311 20.30 -33.07 -7.88
N ASN A 312 19.02 -33.29 -7.53
CA ASN A 312 17.88 -32.70 -8.24
C ASN A 312 17.65 -31.25 -7.78
N PRO A 313 17.81 -30.23 -8.65
CA PRO A 313 17.63 -28.84 -8.28
C PRO A 313 16.15 -28.41 -8.20
N ILE A 314 15.23 -29.19 -8.79
CA ILE A 314 13.79 -28.98 -8.66
C ILE A 314 13.32 -29.68 -7.38
N ALA A 315 13.69 -29.11 -6.24
CA ALA A 315 13.56 -29.74 -4.93
C ALA A 315 12.34 -29.28 -4.11
N GLY A 316 11.57 -28.31 -4.63
CA GLY A 316 10.40 -27.79 -3.94
C GLY A 316 9.26 -28.80 -3.83
N SER A 317 8.69 -28.91 -2.63
CA SER A 317 7.51 -29.75 -2.38
C SER A 317 6.29 -29.24 -3.16
N THR A 318 5.53 -30.15 -3.77
CA THR A 318 4.26 -29.86 -4.45
C THR A 318 3.04 -29.97 -3.53
N ASP A 319 3.25 -30.36 -2.27
CA ASP A 319 2.18 -30.46 -1.26
C ASP A 319 1.56 -29.08 -0.99
N PRO A 320 0.23 -28.91 -1.07
CA PRO A 320 -0.43 -27.63 -0.78
C PRO A 320 -0.13 -27.05 0.61
N SER A 321 0.20 -27.89 1.60
CA SER A 321 0.61 -27.44 2.94
C SER A 321 1.97 -26.73 2.98
N THR A 322 2.75 -26.81 1.89
CA THR A 322 4.06 -26.19 1.73
C THR A 322 4.03 -24.93 0.86
N ALA A 323 2.85 -24.34 0.65
CA ALA A 323 2.64 -23.11 -0.13
C ALA A 323 3.12 -21.83 0.60
N GLY A 324 4.39 -21.84 1.03
CA GLY A 324 5.06 -20.70 1.64
C GLY A 324 5.32 -19.57 0.65
N ASN A 325 5.54 -18.36 1.17
CA ASN A 325 5.86 -17.14 0.42
C ASN A 325 7.34 -17.02 -0.01
N GLY A 326 8.21 -17.93 0.43
CA GLY A 326 9.67 -17.82 0.24
C GLY A 326 10.18 -17.78 -1.21
N SER A 327 9.39 -18.21 -2.19
CA SER A 327 9.72 -18.02 -3.62
C SER A 327 9.19 -16.71 -4.20
N LEU A 328 8.15 -16.12 -3.60
CA LEU A 328 7.54 -14.86 -4.04
C LEU A 328 8.36 -13.66 -3.56
N MET A 329 8.97 -13.77 -2.38
CA MET A 329 9.74 -12.69 -1.76
C MET A 329 11.00 -12.27 -2.53
N ARG A 330 11.58 -13.20 -3.31
CA ARG A 330 12.84 -13.03 -4.02
C ARG A 330 12.70 -12.76 -5.53
N LEU A 331 11.50 -12.39 -5.99
CA LEU A 331 11.09 -12.55 -7.39
C LEU A 331 11.58 -11.44 -8.34
N ALA A 332 11.80 -10.22 -7.84
CA ALA A 332 12.16 -9.05 -8.64
C ALA A 332 13.25 -9.28 -9.71
N PRO A 333 14.36 -10.01 -9.45
CA PRO A 333 15.40 -10.25 -10.45
C PRO A 333 14.87 -10.84 -11.78
N ILE A 334 13.87 -11.72 -11.72
CA ILE A 334 13.24 -12.33 -12.89
C ILE A 334 12.48 -11.28 -13.68
N ALA A 335 11.69 -10.44 -12.98
CA ALA A 335 10.91 -9.40 -13.61
C ALA A 335 11.81 -8.34 -14.27
N LEU A 336 12.95 -8.01 -13.67
CA LEU A 336 13.95 -7.11 -14.27
C LEU A 336 14.53 -7.71 -15.55
N ARG A 337 14.98 -8.98 -15.50
CA ARG A 337 15.64 -9.67 -16.63
C ARG A 337 14.74 -9.82 -17.85
N TYR A 338 13.45 -10.06 -17.62
CA TYR A 338 12.46 -10.42 -18.64
C TYR A 338 11.29 -9.44 -18.72
N HIS A 339 11.46 -8.17 -18.31
CA HIS A 339 10.38 -7.18 -18.28
C HIS A 339 9.72 -6.96 -19.65
N ASP A 340 10.46 -7.19 -20.73
CA ASP A 340 10.03 -7.06 -22.13
C ASP A 340 9.84 -8.40 -22.86
N ASP A 341 9.90 -9.54 -22.16
CA ASP A 341 9.72 -10.90 -22.70
C ASP A 341 8.75 -11.73 -21.84
N THR A 342 7.45 -11.58 -22.10
CA THR A 342 6.38 -12.19 -21.28
C THR A 342 6.44 -13.73 -21.22
N PRO A 343 6.65 -14.47 -22.33
CA PRO A 343 6.79 -15.94 -22.26
C PRO A 343 7.97 -16.39 -21.39
N SER A 344 9.16 -15.80 -21.59
CA SER A 344 10.34 -16.18 -20.80
C SER A 344 10.18 -15.79 -19.33
N LEU A 345 9.51 -14.65 -19.05
CA LEU A 345 9.19 -14.22 -17.69
C LEU A 345 8.34 -15.25 -16.94
N ALA A 346 7.25 -15.71 -17.54
CA ALA A 346 6.33 -16.66 -16.89
C ALA A 346 7.02 -18.00 -16.61
N GLU A 347 7.74 -18.53 -17.60
CA GLU A 347 8.45 -19.81 -17.45
C GLU A 347 9.55 -19.73 -16.38
N THR A 348 10.34 -18.65 -16.40
CA THR A 348 11.47 -18.47 -15.48
C THR A 348 10.98 -18.20 -14.05
N ALA A 349 9.89 -17.45 -13.87
CA ALA A 349 9.24 -17.24 -12.58
C ALA A 349 8.71 -18.56 -11.99
N ALA A 350 8.14 -19.44 -12.83
CA ALA A 350 7.70 -20.75 -12.38
C ALA A 350 8.87 -21.66 -12.00
N ARG A 351 9.93 -21.68 -12.81
CA ARG A 351 11.14 -22.49 -12.57
C ARG A 351 11.86 -22.09 -11.29
N GLN A 352 12.08 -20.79 -11.04
CA GLN A 352 12.74 -20.33 -9.80
C GLN A 352 11.93 -20.67 -8.55
N SER A 353 10.58 -20.70 -8.65
CA SER A 353 9.73 -21.06 -7.52
C SER A 353 9.96 -22.52 -7.15
N ARG A 354 9.88 -23.42 -8.15
CA ARG A 354 9.98 -24.89 -7.99
C ARG A 354 11.30 -25.40 -7.43
N VAL A 355 12.38 -24.60 -7.43
CA VAL A 355 13.64 -25.02 -6.79
C VAL A 355 13.48 -25.20 -5.27
N THR A 356 12.57 -24.43 -4.64
CA THR A 356 12.28 -24.53 -3.18
C THR A 356 10.81 -24.71 -2.85
N HIS A 357 9.90 -24.22 -3.68
CA HIS A 357 8.46 -24.17 -3.45
C HIS A 357 7.74 -24.66 -4.72
N GLY A 358 7.30 -25.92 -4.71
CA GLY A 358 6.64 -26.56 -5.85
C GLY A 358 5.11 -26.52 -5.80
N ALA A 359 4.53 -26.05 -4.69
CA ALA A 359 3.08 -26.00 -4.50
C ALA A 359 2.43 -25.11 -5.58
N PRO A 360 1.33 -25.52 -6.22
CA PRO A 360 0.73 -24.79 -7.34
C PRO A 360 0.43 -23.32 -7.03
N GLU A 361 -0.08 -23.01 -5.84
CA GLU A 361 -0.38 -21.63 -5.44
C GLU A 361 0.88 -20.76 -5.34
N ALA A 362 2.02 -21.31 -4.90
CA ALA A 362 3.28 -20.57 -4.82
C ALA A 362 3.88 -20.32 -6.22
N VAL A 363 3.71 -21.27 -7.14
CA VAL A 363 4.13 -21.12 -8.53
C VAL A 363 3.25 -20.09 -9.25
N ASP A 364 1.92 -20.22 -9.16
CA ASP A 364 0.96 -19.30 -9.78
C ASP A 364 1.15 -17.85 -9.28
N ALA A 365 1.37 -17.68 -7.97
CA ALA A 365 1.66 -16.38 -7.38
C ALA A 365 2.93 -15.75 -7.96
N CYS A 366 4.02 -16.52 -8.11
CA CYS A 366 5.25 -16.02 -8.72
C CYS A 366 5.03 -15.61 -10.18
N VAL A 367 4.30 -16.40 -10.97
CA VAL A 367 4.07 -16.09 -12.39
C VAL A 367 3.30 -14.78 -12.55
N ILE A 368 2.18 -14.62 -11.85
CA ILE A 368 1.37 -13.41 -11.99
C ILE A 368 2.03 -12.18 -11.38
N TYR A 369 2.72 -12.33 -10.25
CA TYR A 369 3.37 -11.22 -9.59
C TYR A 369 4.61 -10.73 -10.37
N ALA A 370 5.37 -11.63 -10.99
CA ALA A 370 6.46 -11.24 -11.89
C ALA A 370 5.93 -10.40 -13.06
N ARG A 371 4.76 -10.77 -13.60
CA ARG A 371 4.11 -10.00 -14.68
C ARG A 371 3.68 -8.62 -14.21
N MET A 372 3.13 -8.50 -13.00
CA MET A 372 2.78 -7.20 -12.39
C MET A 372 4.00 -6.29 -12.26
N ILE A 373 5.11 -6.82 -11.73
CA ILE A 373 6.38 -6.06 -11.59
C ILE A 373 6.91 -5.65 -12.97
N ALA A 374 6.92 -6.57 -13.95
CA ALA A 374 7.42 -6.30 -15.30
C ALA A 374 6.64 -5.20 -16.02
N ILE A 375 5.30 -5.24 -16.01
CA ILE A 375 4.53 -4.20 -16.69
C ILE A 375 4.59 -2.86 -15.94
N ALA A 376 4.77 -2.87 -14.61
CA ALA A 376 5.09 -1.67 -13.85
C ALA A 376 6.44 -1.07 -14.29
N ILE A 377 7.49 -1.89 -14.44
CA ILE A 377 8.79 -1.49 -15.00
C ILE A 377 8.62 -0.90 -16.41
N CYS A 378 7.75 -1.46 -17.25
CA CYS A 378 7.42 -0.94 -18.58
C CYS A 378 6.56 0.33 -18.58
N GLY A 379 6.12 0.82 -17.41
CA GLY A 379 5.38 2.07 -17.26
C GLY A 379 3.87 1.95 -17.48
N SER A 380 3.27 0.80 -17.15
CA SER A 380 1.82 0.69 -17.00
C SER A 380 1.31 1.49 -15.80
N SER A 381 0.05 1.94 -15.86
CA SER A 381 -0.59 2.63 -14.74
C SER A 381 -0.84 1.69 -13.55
N LEU A 382 -1.12 2.24 -12.37
CA LEU A 382 -1.43 1.43 -11.20
C LEU A 382 -2.68 0.58 -11.41
N ASP A 383 -3.74 1.17 -11.98
CA ASP A 383 -5.00 0.47 -12.25
C ASP A 383 -4.77 -0.69 -13.23
N ASP A 384 -3.92 -0.51 -14.26
CA ASP A 384 -3.56 -1.58 -15.20
C ASP A 384 -2.76 -2.70 -14.52
N VAL A 385 -1.78 -2.34 -13.68
CA VAL A 385 -0.93 -3.29 -12.93
C VAL A 385 -1.77 -4.14 -11.98
N LEU A 386 -2.73 -3.53 -11.28
CA LEU A 386 -3.57 -4.22 -10.29
C LEU A 386 -4.81 -4.88 -10.91
N SER A 387 -5.04 -4.72 -12.20
CA SER A 387 -6.20 -5.31 -12.93
C SER A 387 -5.78 -6.31 -14.00
N ILE A 388 -4.56 -6.86 -13.91
CA ILE A 388 -4.12 -7.90 -14.83
C ILE A 388 -5.07 -9.10 -14.76
N HIS A 389 -5.60 -9.50 -15.90
CA HIS A 389 -6.33 -10.74 -16.07
C HIS A 389 -5.44 -11.82 -16.69
N THR A 390 -5.59 -13.05 -16.22
CA THR A 390 -5.03 -14.23 -16.88
C THR A 390 -5.83 -15.47 -16.52
N ASP A 391 -6.03 -16.34 -17.50
CA ASP A 391 -6.65 -17.66 -17.32
C ASP A 391 -5.65 -18.70 -16.80
N SER A 392 -4.36 -18.32 -16.69
CA SER A 392 -3.28 -19.22 -16.30
C SER A 392 -3.15 -19.43 -14.78
N VAL A 393 -3.86 -18.65 -13.97
CA VAL A 393 -3.87 -18.81 -12.50
C VAL A 393 -5.22 -19.30 -12.04
N THR A 394 -5.23 -20.15 -11.00
CA THR A 394 -6.47 -20.75 -10.51
C THR A 394 -6.64 -20.57 -9.00
N GLY A 395 -7.79 -20.99 -8.47
CA GLY A 395 -8.04 -21.05 -7.03
C GLY A 395 -7.94 -19.69 -6.33
N LYS A 396 -7.27 -19.67 -5.17
CA LYS A 396 -7.16 -18.47 -4.33
C LYS A 396 -6.38 -17.34 -4.99
N ILE A 397 -5.33 -17.68 -5.75
CA ILE A 397 -4.52 -16.67 -6.46
C ILE A 397 -5.37 -15.95 -7.50
N ALA A 398 -6.19 -16.69 -8.27
CA ALA A 398 -7.13 -16.09 -9.22
C ALA A 398 -8.14 -15.14 -8.55
N HIS A 399 -8.66 -15.53 -7.39
CA HIS A 399 -9.60 -14.69 -6.63
C HIS A 399 -8.93 -13.40 -6.11
N ILE A 400 -7.67 -13.48 -5.65
CA ILE A 400 -6.87 -12.33 -5.20
C ILE A 400 -6.59 -11.37 -6.36
N VAL A 401 -6.11 -11.90 -7.49
CA VAL A 401 -5.83 -11.11 -8.70
C VAL A 401 -7.11 -10.52 -9.28
N GLY A 402 -8.25 -11.22 -9.13
CA GLY A 402 -9.59 -10.71 -9.44
C GLY A 402 -10.06 -9.57 -8.54
N GLY A 403 -9.29 -9.16 -7.53
CA GLY A 403 -9.56 -7.98 -6.72
C GLY A 403 -10.23 -8.26 -5.38
N SER A 404 -10.15 -9.48 -4.83
CA SER A 404 -10.78 -9.79 -3.54
C SER A 404 -10.33 -8.94 -2.36
N TRP A 405 -9.17 -8.29 -2.48
CA TRP A 405 -8.62 -7.37 -1.50
C TRP A 405 -9.21 -5.96 -1.57
N ARG A 406 -9.83 -5.56 -2.69
CA ARG A 406 -10.34 -4.20 -2.90
C ARG A 406 -11.42 -3.87 -1.87
N GLY A 407 -11.27 -2.74 -1.19
CA GLY A 407 -12.21 -2.27 -0.17
C GLY A 407 -12.24 -3.10 1.13
N LYS A 408 -11.39 -4.13 1.28
CA LYS A 408 -11.30 -4.87 2.55
C LYS A 408 -10.80 -3.95 3.67
N PRO A 409 -11.41 -3.99 4.86
CA PRO A 409 -10.85 -3.31 6.02
C PRO A 409 -9.58 -4.02 6.48
N ARG A 410 -8.66 -3.27 7.09
CA ARG A 410 -7.36 -3.77 7.58
C ARG A 410 -7.46 -5.05 8.41
N ARG A 411 -8.49 -5.16 9.26
CA ARG A 411 -8.71 -6.33 10.14
C ARG A 411 -8.92 -7.66 9.38
N ASP A 412 -9.35 -7.59 8.12
CA ASP A 412 -9.67 -8.78 7.31
C ASP A 412 -8.48 -9.24 6.45
N ILE A 413 -7.39 -8.45 6.42
CA ILE A 413 -6.13 -8.82 5.76
C ILE A 413 -5.31 -9.67 6.71
N ARG A 414 -4.70 -10.74 6.18
CA ARG A 414 -3.75 -11.60 6.90
C ARG A 414 -2.37 -11.45 6.25
N ALA A 415 -1.32 -11.48 7.04
CA ALA A 415 0.06 -11.29 6.58
C ALA A 415 0.95 -12.44 7.08
N SER A 416 0.47 -13.69 7.03
CA SER A 416 1.25 -14.85 7.45
C SER A 416 2.17 -15.37 6.34
N GLY A 417 3.04 -16.33 6.65
CA GLY A 417 3.92 -17.01 5.69
C GLY A 417 3.26 -17.90 4.65
N TYR A 418 1.95 -17.75 4.44
CA TYR A 418 1.22 -18.44 3.38
C TYR A 418 1.16 -17.52 2.16
N VAL A 419 1.60 -18.02 1.00
CA VAL A 419 1.79 -17.19 -0.21
C VAL A 419 0.55 -16.39 -0.61
N ALA A 420 -0.65 -16.94 -0.46
CA ALA A 420 -1.87 -16.23 -0.81
C ALA A 420 -2.18 -15.09 0.17
N HIS A 421 -1.86 -15.24 1.46
CA HIS A 421 -1.99 -14.15 2.43
C HIS A 421 -0.99 -13.02 2.10
N SER A 422 0.28 -13.33 1.89
CA SER A 422 1.30 -12.32 1.58
C SER A 422 1.01 -11.58 0.26
N LEU A 423 0.56 -12.30 -0.78
CA LEU A 423 0.15 -11.68 -2.05
C LEU A 423 -1.07 -10.76 -1.85
N GLU A 424 -2.12 -11.23 -1.16
CA GLU A 424 -3.31 -10.41 -0.89
C GLU A 424 -2.96 -9.15 -0.08
N ALA A 425 -2.13 -9.30 0.95
CA ALA A 425 -1.66 -8.21 1.78
C ALA A 425 -0.84 -7.18 0.98
N ALA A 426 0.08 -7.63 0.13
CA ALA A 426 0.90 -6.73 -0.68
C ALA A 426 0.05 -5.91 -1.68
N LEU A 427 -0.86 -6.56 -2.40
CA LEU A 427 -1.77 -5.84 -3.33
C LEU A 427 -2.70 -4.88 -2.58
N TRP A 428 -3.19 -5.28 -1.41
CA TRP A 428 -3.98 -4.41 -0.54
C TRP A 428 -3.20 -3.18 -0.07
N CYS A 429 -1.94 -3.35 0.37
CA CYS A 429 -1.09 -2.25 0.82
C CYS A 429 -0.81 -1.25 -0.31
N ILE A 430 -0.52 -1.75 -1.51
CA ILE A 430 -0.25 -0.92 -2.70
C ILE A 430 -1.51 -0.19 -3.13
N GLY A 431 -2.65 -0.88 -3.25
CA GLY A 431 -3.89 -0.26 -3.74
C GLY A 431 -4.49 0.77 -2.77
N ARG A 432 -4.20 0.66 -1.47
CA ARG A 432 -4.75 1.57 -0.44
C ARG A 432 -3.90 2.80 -0.14
N THR A 433 -2.70 2.87 -0.71
CA THR A 433 -1.73 3.95 -0.47
C THR A 433 -1.41 4.67 -1.78
N GLY A 434 -0.66 5.77 -1.72
CA GLY A 434 -0.33 6.55 -2.92
C GLY A 434 1.15 6.80 -3.13
N ASN A 435 2.03 6.24 -2.30
CA ASN A 435 3.48 6.32 -2.47
C ASN A 435 4.17 5.11 -1.84
N PHE A 436 5.46 4.94 -2.18
CA PHE A 436 6.28 3.83 -1.72
C PHE A 436 6.34 3.72 -0.18
N ALA A 437 6.56 4.83 0.51
CA ALA A 437 6.75 4.85 1.96
C ALA A 437 5.50 4.39 2.70
N GLU A 438 4.33 4.93 2.31
CA GLU A 438 3.03 4.51 2.84
C GLU A 438 2.79 3.02 2.60
N ALA A 439 3.06 2.53 1.38
CA ALA A 439 2.81 1.12 1.01
C ALA A 439 3.62 0.16 1.90
N VAL A 440 4.93 0.38 1.99
CA VAL A 440 5.84 -0.51 2.74
C VAL A 440 5.63 -0.40 4.25
N LEU A 441 5.40 0.79 4.80
CA LEU A 441 5.07 0.94 6.22
C LEU A 441 3.73 0.29 6.55
N THR A 442 2.74 0.39 5.65
CA THR A 442 1.44 -0.28 5.83
C THR A 442 1.60 -1.80 5.88
N ALA A 443 2.47 -2.35 5.03
CA ALA A 443 2.80 -3.77 4.99
C ALA A 443 3.52 -4.22 6.26
N ALA A 444 4.61 -3.55 6.65
CA ALA A 444 5.38 -3.87 7.86
C ALA A 444 4.51 -3.82 9.13
N ASN A 445 3.63 -2.81 9.23
CA ASN A 445 2.75 -2.67 10.38
C ASN A 445 1.64 -3.74 10.45
N LEU A 446 1.43 -4.61 9.45
CA LEU A 446 0.49 -5.74 9.59
C LEU A 446 0.95 -6.77 10.63
N GLY A 447 2.25 -6.77 10.99
CA GLY A 447 2.86 -7.78 11.86
C GLY A 447 2.85 -9.16 11.18
N GLU A 448 2.81 -10.22 11.99
CA GLU A 448 2.88 -11.61 11.50
C GLU A 448 4.21 -11.87 10.76
N ASP A 449 4.17 -12.08 9.44
CA ASP A 449 5.33 -12.26 8.55
C ASP A 449 5.58 -10.92 7.82
N ALA A 450 6.10 -9.97 8.61
CA ALA A 450 6.09 -8.54 8.30
C ALA A 450 7.19 -8.15 7.32
N ASP A 451 8.39 -8.71 7.46
CA ASP A 451 9.50 -8.62 6.51
C ASP A 451 9.09 -9.11 5.14
N THR A 452 8.61 -10.36 5.00
CA THR A 452 8.26 -10.92 3.70
C THR A 452 7.13 -10.13 3.05
N THR A 453 6.09 -9.77 3.82
CA THR A 453 4.96 -8.98 3.30
C THR A 453 5.43 -7.59 2.83
N ALA A 454 6.34 -6.96 3.57
CA ALA A 454 6.93 -5.67 3.20
C ALA A 454 7.90 -5.78 2.02
N ALA A 455 8.70 -6.85 1.92
CA ALA A 455 9.61 -7.13 0.82
C ALA A 455 8.83 -7.36 -0.48
N ILE A 456 7.78 -8.18 -0.46
CA ILE A 456 6.85 -8.36 -1.59
C ILE A 456 6.26 -7.00 -1.97
N THR A 457 5.66 -6.27 -1.02
CA THR A 457 5.12 -4.92 -1.27
C THR A 457 6.16 -3.99 -1.90
N GLY A 458 7.39 -4.01 -1.40
CA GLY A 458 8.51 -3.20 -1.84
C GLY A 458 8.93 -3.48 -3.28
N GLN A 459 8.85 -4.73 -3.74
CA GLN A 459 9.12 -5.09 -5.13
C GLN A 459 8.21 -4.35 -6.10
N LEU A 460 6.89 -4.45 -5.90
CA LEU A 460 5.94 -3.84 -6.82
C LEU A 460 5.79 -2.33 -6.59
N ALA A 461 5.80 -1.86 -5.34
CA ALA A 461 5.81 -0.41 -5.05
C ALA A 461 7.05 0.26 -5.64
N GLY A 462 8.23 -0.37 -5.53
CA GLY A 462 9.45 0.10 -6.15
C GLY A 462 9.38 0.15 -7.68
N ALA A 463 8.76 -0.87 -8.30
CA ALA A 463 8.49 -0.88 -9.73
C ALA A 463 7.50 0.21 -10.17
N LEU A 464 6.56 0.62 -9.32
CA LEU A 464 5.56 1.65 -9.62
C LEU A 464 6.09 3.07 -9.44
N TYR A 465 6.82 3.32 -8.34
CA TYR A 465 7.23 4.66 -7.92
C TYR A 465 8.70 4.99 -8.26
N GLY A 466 9.49 3.99 -8.67
CA GLY A 466 10.91 4.15 -8.98
C GLY A 466 11.81 4.25 -7.75
N GLU A 467 13.11 4.11 -7.96
CA GLU A 467 14.12 4.33 -6.93
C GLU A 467 14.03 5.75 -6.36
N ASN A 468 13.77 6.75 -7.21
CA ASN A 468 13.57 8.13 -6.78
C ASN A 468 12.32 8.33 -5.89
N GLY A 469 11.34 7.41 -5.97
CA GLY A 469 10.17 7.40 -5.10
C GLY A 469 10.43 6.82 -3.71
N ILE A 470 11.57 6.13 -3.51
CA ILE A 470 11.98 5.58 -2.21
C ILE A 470 12.62 6.71 -1.38
N PRO A 471 12.19 6.90 -0.10
CA PRO A 471 12.80 7.90 0.78
C PRO A 471 14.32 7.81 0.80
N GLU A 472 14.98 8.94 0.52
CA GLU A 472 16.44 9.02 0.46
C GLU A 472 17.10 8.56 1.77
N ALA A 473 16.50 8.92 2.91
CA ALA A 473 16.95 8.49 4.22
C ALA A 473 16.97 6.96 4.41
N TRP A 474 16.07 6.23 3.74
CA TRP A 474 16.05 4.76 3.76
C TRP A 474 17.06 4.19 2.77
N ARG A 475 17.12 4.72 1.55
CA ARG A 475 18.13 4.33 0.55
C ARG A 475 19.55 4.40 1.10
N ASN A 476 19.86 5.47 1.82
CA ASN A 476 21.17 5.71 2.42
C ASN A 476 21.51 4.76 3.59
N ARG A 477 20.53 4.04 4.16
CA ARG A 477 20.75 3.08 5.25
C ARG A 477 20.91 1.65 4.75
N ILE A 478 20.41 1.31 3.55
CA ILE A 478 20.43 -0.07 3.06
C ILE A 478 21.84 -0.60 2.91
N VAL A 479 22.12 -1.70 3.61
CA VAL A 479 23.37 -2.43 3.48
C VAL A 479 23.49 -2.97 2.05
N GLY A 480 24.60 -2.67 1.39
CA GLY A 480 24.84 -3.13 0.02
C GLY A 480 24.03 -2.39 -1.06
N TYR A 481 23.46 -1.21 -0.78
CA TYR A 481 22.67 -0.41 -1.73
C TYR A 481 23.29 -0.31 -3.13
N GLU A 482 24.57 0.07 -3.23
CA GLU A 482 25.27 0.19 -4.53
C GLU A 482 25.38 -1.15 -5.27
N ARG A 483 25.62 -2.25 -4.55
CA ARG A 483 25.67 -3.59 -5.12
C ARG A 483 24.30 -3.99 -5.67
N ILE A 484 23.23 -3.75 -4.89
CA ILE A 484 21.85 -4.04 -5.28
C ILE A 484 21.50 -3.26 -6.56
N GLY A 485 21.80 -1.95 -6.60
CA GLY A 485 21.57 -1.11 -7.77
C GLY A 485 22.36 -1.57 -9.01
N ALA A 486 23.63 -1.95 -8.84
CA ALA A 486 24.46 -2.45 -9.94
C ALA A 486 23.98 -3.80 -10.49
N MET A 487 23.42 -4.68 -9.64
CA MET A 487 22.83 -5.93 -10.09
C MET A 487 21.52 -5.70 -10.85
N ALA A 488 20.69 -4.76 -10.37
CA ALA A 488 19.48 -4.35 -11.10
C ALA A 488 19.83 -3.82 -12.49
N ASP A 489 20.85 -2.97 -12.60
CA ASP A 489 21.32 -2.42 -13.87
C ASP A 489 21.79 -3.50 -14.85
N GLN A 490 22.54 -4.50 -14.36
CA GLN A 490 23.01 -5.63 -15.19
C GLN A 490 21.86 -6.49 -15.71
N LEU A 491 20.86 -6.77 -14.86
CA LEU A 491 19.68 -7.54 -15.27
C LEU A 491 18.88 -6.82 -16.36
N LEU A 492 18.81 -5.49 -16.30
CA LEU A 492 18.12 -4.66 -17.29
C LEU A 492 18.91 -4.52 -18.61
N SER A 493 20.24 -4.53 -18.58
CA SER A 493 21.09 -4.26 -19.76
C SER A 493 21.31 -5.46 -20.70
N ARG A 494 20.90 -6.66 -20.28
CA ARG A 494 21.05 -7.97 -20.94
C ARG A 494 22.44 -8.57 -21.03
#